data_AF-A0A7C2YPM2-F1
#
_entry.id   AF-A0A7C2YPM2-F1
#
_cell.length_a   1.000
_cell.length_b   1.000
_cell.length_c   1.000
_cell.angle_alpha   90.00
_cell.angle_beta   90.00
_cell.angle_gamma   90.00
#
_symmetry.space_group_name_H-M   'P 1'
#
loop_
_entity.id
_entity.type
_entity.pdbx_description
1 polymer ?
#
loop_
_entity_poly.entity_id
_entity_poly.type
_entity_poly.pdbx_seq_one_letter_code
_entity_poly.pdbx_strand_id
1 'polypeptide(L)'
;MDEFIAAHAAGAGGFAWLFYLGIAALFRKRAQHAHSAPPAASKRTRLVGSFVARDASGRTHTLSCYQQYFDAGTRDDPSAERKGPLHILTSDGRRVDKIGTRKYRILGSRDLLTSEDPLAP
;
A
#
# COMPACT_ATOMS: atom_id res chain seq x y z
N MET A 1 25.70 44.70 41.85
CA MET A 1 24.63 45.63 41.47
C MET A 1 24.30 45.30 40.03
N ASP A 2 23.70 44.13 39.77
CA ASP A 2 22.30 43.77 40.09
C ASP A 2 21.36 44.86 39.54
N GLU A 3 20.32 44.60 38.75
CA GLU A 3 19.53 43.39 38.56
C GLU A 3 18.64 43.58 37.30
N PHE A 4 17.96 42.51 36.90
CA PHE A 4 16.97 42.29 35.84
C PHE A 4 15.93 43.44 35.62
N ILE A 5 15.32 43.64 34.44
CA ILE A 5 14.24 42.80 33.85
C ILE A 5 14.01 43.15 32.36
N ALA A 6 13.91 42.08 31.54
CA ALA A 6 13.10 41.81 30.33
C ALA A 6 12.97 42.88 29.20
N ALA A 7 12.91 42.53 27.92
CA ALA A 7 12.45 41.29 27.29
C ALA A 7 13.21 41.01 25.99
N HIS A 8 13.44 39.72 25.76
CA HIS A 8 14.19 39.14 24.67
C HIS A 8 13.57 39.36 23.29
N ALA A 9 14.45 39.68 22.35
CA ALA A 9 14.29 39.39 20.93
C ALA A 9 14.25 37.87 20.70
N ALA A 10 13.15 37.38 20.14
CA ALA A 10 13.07 36.10 19.44
C ALA A 10 13.00 36.41 17.93
N GLY A 11 13.71 35.77 17.00
CA GLY A 11 14.35 34.46 17.06
C GLY A 11 13.51 33.43 16.32
N ALA A 12 13.89 33.17 15.06
CA ALA A 12 13.73 31.91 14.31
C ALA A 12 12.34 31.45 13.82
N GLY A 13 12.30 31.08 12.53
CA GLY A 13 11.94 29.73 12.10
C GLY A 13 10.50 29.43 11.66
N GLY A 14 10.34 29.20 10.36
CA GLY A 14 9.79 27.96 9.79
C GLY A 14 8.30 27.59 9.95
N PHE A 15 7.72 27.09 8.85
CA PHE A 15 6.48 26.29 8.77
C PHE A 15 5.18 27.08 9.11
N ALA A 16 3.97 26.84 8.60
CA ALA A 16 3.35 25.80 7.78
C ALA A 16 1.87 26.20 7.58
N TRP A 17 1.32 25.91 6.39
CA TRP A 17 -0.08 25.52 6.13
C TRP A 17 -1.24 26.54 6.15
N LEU A 18 -2.30 26.12 5.41
CA LEU A 18 -3.71 26.57 5.35
C LEU A 18 -4.03 27.47 4.13
N PHE A 19 -5.01 27.23 3.25
CA PHE A 19 -6.20 26.36 3.19
C PHE A 19 -6.56 26.15 1.70
N TYR A 20 -7.02 24.96 1.29
CA TYR A 20 -7.87 24.81 0.10
C TYR A 20 -9.13 24.03 0.52
N LEU A 21 -10.22 24.76 0.76
CA LEU A 21 -11.59 24.31 0.50
C LEU A 21 -11.68 24.00 -1.01
N GLY A 22 -12.35 22.99 -1.55
CA GLY A 22 -13.51 22.25 -1.09
C GLY A 22 -14.51 22.23 -2.25
N ILE A 23 -14.60 21.13 -3.01
CA ILE A 23 -15.78 20.80 -3.84
C ILE A 23 -15.94 19.28 -3.82
N ALA A 24 -16.75 18.78 -2.89
CA ALA A 24 -17.22 17.40 -2.86
C ALA A 24 -18.74 17.42 -3.00
N ALA A 25 -19.23 17.42 -4.23
CA ALA A 25 -20.60 17.02 -4.53
C ALA A 25 -20.69 16.69 -6.02
N LEU A 26 -20.95 15.43 -6.32
CA LEU A 26 -21.99 14.96 -7.25
C LEU A 26 -21.56 13.60 -7.85
N PHE A 27 -21.95 12.50 -7.22
CA PHE A 27 -22.21 11.29 -8.00
C PHE A 27 -23.43 10.57 -7.46
N ARG A 28 -24.51 10.66 -8.25
CA ARG A 28 -25.81 10.06 -8.02
C ARG A 28 -25.73 8.54 -8.14
N LYS A 29 -26.36 7.89 -7.16
CA LYS A 29 -26.90 6.52 -7.16
C LYS A 29 -27.20 5.96 -8.55
N ARG A 30 -26.58 4.82 -8.86
CA ARG A 30 -27.22 3.74 -9.62
C ARG A 30 -26.94 2.44 -8.85
N ALA A 31 -27.84 2.10 -7.94
CA ALA A 31 -27.84 0.82 -7.24
C ALA A 31 -28.22 -0.25 -8.27
N GLN A 32 -27.22 -1.02 -8.70
CA GLN A 32 -27.44 -2.23 -9.47
C GLN A 32 -28.03 -3.27 -8.50
N HIS A 33 -29.25 -3.71 -8.78
CA HIS A 33 -29.73 -5.01 -8.31
C HIS A 33 -28.91 -6.10 -9.03
N ALA A 34 -27.68 -6.31 -8.58
CA ALA A 34 -26.95 -7.55 -8.81
C ALA A 34 -27.16 -8.40 -7.56
N HIS A 35 -27.76 -9.58 -7.73
CA HIS A 35 -27.65 -10.67 -6.77
C HIS A 35 -26.15 -10.93 -6.58
N SER A 36 -25.56 -10.26 -5.60
CA SER A 36 -24.15 -10.37 -5.29
C SER A 36 -24.01 -11.65 -4.48
N ALA A 37 -23.57 -12.73 -5.14
CA ALA A 37 -23.00 -13.84 -4.40
C ALA A 37 -22.00 -13.24 -3.39
N PRO A 38 -22.02 -13.69 -2.12
CA PRO A 38 -21.11 -13.13 -1.12
C PRO A 38 -19.69 -13.20 -1.69
N PRO A 39 -18.87 -12.14 -1.57
CA PRO A 39 -17.50 -12.19 -2.03
C PRO A 39 -16.87 -13.42 -1.41
N ALA A 40 -16.34 -14.33 -2.25
CA ALA A 40 -15.75 -15.57 -1.78
C ALA A 40 -14.77 -15.23 -0.64
N ALA A 41 -15.07 -15.69 0.57
CA ALA A 41 -14.27 -15.37 1.74
C ALA A 41 -12.85 -15.92 1.49
N SER A 42 -11.84 -15.09 1.71
CA SER A 42 -10.46 -15.56 1.57
C SER A 42 -10.17 -16.63 2.60
N LYS A 43 -9.80 -17.81 2.14
CA LYS A 43 -9.55 -18.99 2.98
C LYS A 43 -8.21 -18.90 3.68
N ARG A 44 -7.16 -18.50 2.95
CA ARG A 44 -5.80 -18.33 3.49
C ARG A 44 -4.95 -17.40 2.65
N THR A 45 -3.89 -16.87 3.26
CA THR A 45 -2.84 -16.10 2.58
C THR A 45 -1.50 -16.78 2.86
N ARG A 46 -0.67 -16.98 1.82
CA ARG A 46 0.63 -17.64 1.93
C ARG A 46 1.74 -16.76 1.36
N LEU A 47 2.87 -16.68 2.06
CA LEU A 47 4.10 -16.13 1.49
C LEU A 47 4.60 -17.06 0.39
N VAL A 48 4.67 -16.56 -0.84
CA VAL A 48 5.12 -17.33 -2.02
C VAL A 48 6.52 -16.96 -2.49
N GLY A 49 7.04 -15.82 -2.03
CA GLY A 49 8.39 -15.41 -2.34
C GLY A 49 8.73 -14.06 -1.70
N SER A 50 10.00 -13.72 -1.77
CA SER A 50 10.49 -12.40 -1.41
C SER A 50 11.64 -12.02 -2.32
N PHE A 51 11.75 -10.75 -2.66
CA PHE A 51 12.80 -10.23 -3.50
C PHE A 51 13.23 -8.84 -3.02
N VAL A 52 14.36 -8.37 -3.52
CA VAL A 52 14.94 -7.09 -3.11
C VAL A 52 14.67 -6.04 -4.19
N ALA A 53 14.23 -4.85 -3.79
CA ALA A 53 14.06 -3.71 -4.67
C ALA A 53 14.74 -2.47 -4.10
N ARG A 54 15.19 -1.57 -4.97
CA ARG A 54 15.86 -0.32 -4.59
C ARG A 54 15.01 0.88 -4.95
N ASP A 55 14.99 1.87 -4.08
CA ASP A 55 14.39 3.17 -4.40
C ASP A 55 15.37 4.08 -5.16
N ALA A 56 14.88 5.26 -5.57
CA ALA A 56 15.68 6.25 -6.28
C ALA A 56 16.85 6.83 -5.44
N SER A 57 16.81 6.71 -4.11
CA SER A 57 17.91 7.11 -3.22
C SER A 57 18.99 6.03 -3.08
N GLY A 58 18.78 4.86 -3.71
CA GLY A 58 19.67 3.72 -3.60
C GLY A 58 19.44 2.87 -2.35
N ARG A 59 18.40 3.17 -1.56
CA ARG A 59 18.07 2.38 -0.37
C ARG A 59 17.36 1.09 -0.79
N THR A 60 17.75 0.02 -0.13
CA THR A 60 17.27 -1.33 -0.39
C THR A 60 16.06 -1.65 0.49
N HIS A 61 15.03 -2.22 -0.14
CA HIS A 61 13.79 -2.67 0.49
C HIS A 61 13.55 -4.14 0.16
N THR A 62 13.19 -4.94 1.16
CA THR A 62 12.75 -6.32 0.95
C THR A 62 11.25 -6.33 0.72
N LEU A 63 10.84 -6.89 -0.41
CA LEU A 63 9.44 -7.05 -0.79
C LEU A 63 9.03 -8.50 -0.65
N SER A 64 7.92 -8.74 0.04
CA SER A 64 7.33 -10.06 0.28
C SER A 64 6.03 -10.21 -0.51
N CYS A 65 5.93 -11.32 -1.25
CA CYS A 65 4.79 -11.66 -2.08
C CYS A 65 3.86 -12.62 -1.35
N TYR A 66 2.63 -12.18 -1.13
CA TYR A 66 1.58 -12.95 -0.46
C TYR A 66 0.49 -13.34 -1.45
N GLN A 67 0.36 -14.64 -1.70
CA GLN A 67 -0.70 -15.18 -2.52
C GLN A 67 -1.94 -15.43 -1.66
N GLN A 68 -3.05 -14.78 -1.99
CA GLN A 68 -4.34 -15.09 -1.40
C GLN A 68 -4.94 -16.33 -2.07
N TYR A 69 -5.64 -17.16 -1.30
CA TYR A 69 -6.39 -18.31 -1.79
C TYR A 69 -7.83 -18.18 -1.32
N PHE A 70 -8.76 -18.41 -2.24
CA PHE A 70 -10.18 -18.43 -1.97
C PHE A 70 -10.69 -19.86 -1.97
N ASP A 71 -11.71 -20.09 -1.16
CA ASP A 71 -12.47 -21.32 -1.28
C ASP A 71 -13.22 -21.31 -2.61
N ALA A 72 -13.04 -22.38 -3.39
CA ALA A 72 -13.69 -22.60 -4.65
C ALA A 72 -14.28 -24.02 -4.70
N GLY A 73 -14.62 -24.57 -3.54
CA GLY A 73 -15.22 -25.88 -3.39
C GLY A 73 -16.33 -26.09 -4.42
N THR A 74 -16.18 -27.14 -5.22
CA THR A 74 -17.19 -27.58 -6.17
C THR A 74 -17.97 -28.75 -5.55
N ARG A 75 -19.06 -29.15 -6.21
CA ARG A 75 -19.81 -30.35 -5.80
C ARG A 75 -18.94 -31.61 -5.83
N ASP A 76 -17.99 -31.66 -6.75
CA ASP A 76 -17.10 -32.80 -6.98
C ASP A 76 -15.81 -32.73 -6.14
N ASP A 77 -15.37 -31.52 -5.79
CA ASP A 77 -14.23 -31.28 -4.90
C ASP A 77 -14.55 -30.14 -3.93
N PRO A 78 -15.11 -30.44 -2.73
CA PRO A 78 -15.42 -29.44 -1.73
C PRO A 78 -14.18 -28.78 -1.12
N SER A 79 -12.98 -29.30 -1.40
CA SER A 79 -11.71 -28.76 -0.91
C SER A 79 -11.01 -27.85 -1.91
N ALA A 80 -11.54 -27.71 -3.12
CA ALA A 80 -10.94 -26.93 -4.20
C ALA A 80 -10.61 -25.50 -3.78
N GLU A 81 -9.39 -25.06 -4.10
CA GLU A 81 -8.92 -23.70 -3.83
C GLU A 81 -8.63 -22.97 -5.14
N ARG A 82 -9.01 -21.69 -5.20
CA ARG A 82 -8.67 -20.81 -6.31
C ARG A 82 -7.65 -19.78 -5.88
N LYS A 83 -6.61 -19.59 -6.69
CA LYS A 83 -5.64 -18.49 -6.52
C LYS A 83 -6.36 -17.15 -6.64
N GLY A 84 -6.23 -16.33 -5.61
CA GLY A 84 -6.70 -14.97 -5.53
C GLY A 84 -5.67 -13.94 -5.99
N PRO A 85 -5.84 -12.65 -5.64
CA PRO A 85 -4.85 -11.63 -5.94
C PRO A 85 -3.54 -11.88 -5.19
N LEU A 86 -2.44 -11.49 -5.85
CA LEU A 86 -1.13 -11.41 -5.23
C LEU A 86 -0.98 -10.03 -4.58
N HIS A 87 -0.60 -10.01 -3.31
CA HIS A 87 -0.30 -8.79 -2.57
C HIS A 87 1.21 -8.70 -2.37
N ILE A 88 1.80 -7.54 -2.65
CA ILE A 88 3.21 -7.29 -2.36
C ILE A 88 3.28 -6.33 -1.18
N LEU A 89 4.04 -6.69 -0.17
CA LEU A 89 4.28 -5.87 1.01
C LEU A 89 5.77 -5.61 1.16
N THR A 90 6.13 -4.43 1.65
CA THR A 90 7.48 -4.17 2.16
C THR A 90 7.69 -4.87 3.51
N SER A 91 8.93 -4.96 3.97
CA SER A 91 9.28 -5.49 5.29
C SER A 91 8.64 -4.74 6.46
N ASP A 92 8.34 -3.45 6.28
CA ASP A 92 7.59 -2.61 7.25
C ASP A 92 6.06 -2.71 7.08
N GLY A 93 5.57 -3.64 6.25
CA GLY A 93 4.14 -3.94 6.10
C GLY A 93 3.37 -2.98 5.21
N ARG A 94 4.06 -2.07 4.49
CA ARG A 94 3.41 -1.15 3.55
C ARG A 94 3.04 -1.89 2.27
N ARG A 95 1.88 -1.57 1.72
CA ARG A 95 1.42 -2.18 0.47
C ARG A 95 2.19 -1.62 -0.71
N VAL A 96 2.43 -2.49 -1.69
CA VAL A 96 3.17 -2.17 -2.89
C VAL A 96 2.37 -2.61 -4.12
N ASP A 97 2.18 -1.67 -5.04
CA ASP A 97 1.60 -1.95 -6.34
C ASP A 97 2.70 -2.20 -7.37
N LYS A 98 2.48 -3.20 -8.22
CA LYS A 98 3.30 -3.38 -9.42
C LYS A 98 2.80 -2.44 -10.51
N ILE A 99 3.67 -1.55 -10.98
CA ILE A 99 3.34 -0.53 -11.99
C ILE A 99 3.97 -0.81 -13.36
N GLY A 100 4.88 -1.79 -13.42
CA GLY A 100 5.53 -2.21 -14.65
C GLY A 100 6.46 -3.39 -14.40
N THR A 101 7.17 -3.82 -15.44
CA THR A 101 8.17 -4.89 -15.32
C THR A 101 9.27 -4.46 -14.35
N ARG A 102 9.41 -5.21 -13.24
CA ARG A 102 10.37 -4.95 -12.16
C ARG A 102 10.25 -3.56 -11.52
N LYS A 103 9.14 -2.86 -11.72
CA LYS A 103 8.88 -1.53 -11.17
C LYS A 103 7.67 -1.58 -10.25
N TYR A 104 7.86 -1.05 -9.06
CA TYR A 104 6.89 -1.11 -7.98
C TYR A 104 6.71 0.26 -7.34
N ARG A 105 5.57 0.49 -6.72
CA ARG A 105 5.24 1.74 -6.03
C ARG A 105 4.68 1.43 -4.66
N ILE A 106 5.24 2.05 -3.63
CA ILE A 106 4.68 1.94 -2.28
C ILE A 106 3.40 2.76 -2.21
N LEU A 107 2.29 2.13 -1.85
CA LEU A 107 1.00 2.80 -1.68
C LEU A 107 1.06 3.81 -0.54
N GLY A 108 0.46 4.98 -0.78
CA GLY A 108 0.56 6.13 0.13
C GLY A 108 1.92 6.82 0.11
N SER A 109 2.86 6.41 -0.76
CA SER A 109 4.11 7.11 -1.03
C SER A 109 4.25 7.50 -2.49
N ARG A 110 5.19 8.41 -2.76
CA ARG A 110 5.72 8.67 -4.11
C ARG A 110 6.94 7.80 -4.43
N ASP A 111 7.34 6.94 -3.50
CA ASP A 111 8.51 6.07 -3.66
C ASP A 111 8.27 5.02 -4.75
N LEU A 112 9.18 5.02 -5.72
CA LEU A 112 9.28 4.02 -6.77
C LEU A 112 10.43 3.08 -6.45
N LEU A 113 10.17 1.78 -6.54
CA LEU A 113 11.13 0.73 -6.31
C LEU A 113 11.42 0.00 -7.62
N THR A 114 12.68 -0.34 -7.84
CA THR A 114 13.13 -1.15 -8.98
C THR A 114 13.84 -2.39 -8.47
N SER A 115 13.46 -3.56 -8.97
CA SER A 115 14.13 -4.83 -8.65
C SER A 115 15.06 -5.24 -9.80
N GLU A 116 16.22 -5.79 -9.46
CA GLU A 116 17.11 -6.45 -10.44
C GLU A 116 16.89 -7.96 -10.49
N ASP A 117 16.09 -8.50 -9.57
CA ASP A 117 15.81 -9.93 -9.48
C ASP A 117 15.00 -10.39 -10.71
N PRO A 118 15.52 -11.36 -11.50
CA PRO A 118 14.81 -11.88 -12.67
C PRO A 118 13.53 -12.65 -12.32
N LEU A 119 13.41 -13.12 -11.07
CA LEU A 119 12.24 -13.83 -10.55
C LEU A 119 11.22 -12.89 -9.89
N ALA A 120 11.49 -11.58 -9.89
CA ALA A 120 10.54 -10.60 -9.37
C ALA A 120 9.25 -10.62 -10.23
N PRO A 121 8.08 -10.68 -9.59
CA PRO A 121 6.80 -10.97 -10.25
C PRO A 121 6.33 -9.89 -11.22
#